data_AF-A0A4Q6CLT4-F1
#
_entry.id   AF-A0A4Q6CLT4-F1
#
_cell.length_a   1.000
_cell.length_b   1.000
_cell.length_c   1.000
_cell.angle_alpha   90.00
_cell.angle_beta   90.00
_cell.angle_gamma   90.00
#
_symmetry.space_group_name_H-M   'P 1'
#
loop_
_entity.id
_entity.type
_entity.pdbx_description
1 polymer ?
#
loop_
_entity_poly.entity_id
_entity_poly.type
_entity_poly.pdbx_seq_one_letter_code
_entity_poly.pdbx_strand_id
1 'polypeptide(L)'
;MQQFINGYHLDHEGHWVAELACGHAQHVRHDPPWMIREWVTTEKGRVERIGTTLSCKRCDELRDSATNTLARQIRAELLKQYESAGISGLCHEGRFEVSVSAINVHFIERLLTPVFSSSGEDAG
;
A
#
# COMPACT_ATOMS: atom_id res chain seq x y z
N MET A 1 -1.19 6.41 -4.80
CA MET A 1 -0.30 7.43 -4.25
C MET A 1 0.14 8.25 -5.42
N GLN A 2 0.23 9.57 -5.30
CA GLN A 2 0.67 10.42 -6.41
C GLN A 2 2.17 10.24 -6.63
N GLN A 3 2.56 9.98 -7.87
CA GLN A 3 3.93 9.73 -8.28
C GLN A 3 4.23 10.51 -9.55
N PHE A 4 5.41 11.13 -9.61
CA PHE A 4 5.84 11.85 -10.80
C PHE A 4 6.03 10.90 -11.97
N ILE A 5 5.71 11.37 -13.17
CA ILE A 5 6.02 10.69 -14.42
C ILE A 5 7.45 11.05 -14.81
N ASN A 6 8.31 10.04 -14.90
CA ASN A 6 9.71 10.19 -15.32
C ASN A 6 9.89 9.98 -16.82
N GLY A 7 9.02 9.18 -17.44
CA GLY A 7 9.13 8.85 -18.86
C GLY A 7 8.00 7.97 -19.35
N TYR A 8 8.12 7.55 -20.60
CA TYR A 8 7.16 6.65 -21.26
C TYR A 8 7.90 5.66 -22.15
N HIS A 9 7.33 4.47 -22.28
CA HIS A 9 7.70 3.51 -23.31
C HIS A 9 6.46 2.84 -23.91
N LEU A 10 6.65 2.18 -25.04
CA LEU A 10 5.66 1.26 -25.59
C LEU A 10 5.94 -0.14 -25.04
N ASP A 11 4.91 -0.84 -24.61
CA ASP A 11 5.01 -2.27 -24.34
C ASP A 11 5.01 -3.09 -25.64
N HIS A 12 5.07 -4.41 -25.49
CA HIS A 12 5.09 -5.37 -26.60
C HIS A 12 3.81 -5.36 -27.45
N GLU A 13 2.69 -4.85 -26.93
CA GLU A 13 1.42 -4.70 -27.65
C GLU A 13 1.27 -3.32 -28.30
N GLY A 14 2.28 -2.44 -28.13
CA GLY A 14 2.24 -1.08 -28.64
C GLY A 14 1.36 -0.14 -27.79
N HIS A 15 1.14 -0.45 -26.52
CA HIS A 15 0.43 0.41 -25.59
C HIS A 15 1.39 1.31 -24.81
N TRP A 16 1.00 2.57 -24.59
CA TRP A 16 1.80 3.52 -23.82
C TRP A 16 1.79 3.18 -22.33
N VAL A 17 2.98 3.09 -21.76
CA VAL A 17 3.24 2.86 -20.34
C VAL A 17 4.00 4.06 -19.80
N ALA A 18 3.48 4.66 -18.73
CA ALA A 18 4.16 5.70 -17.97
C ALA A 18 5.09 5.07 -16.93
N GLU A 19 6.33 5.53 -16.88
CA GLU A 19 7.31 5.19 -15.86
C GLU A 19 7.19 6.18 -14.70
N LEU A 20 6.90 5.67 -13.51
CA LEU A 20 6.66 6.51 -12.33
C LEU A 20 7.91 6.56 -11.44
N ALA A 21 8.06 7.66 -10.70
CA ALA A 21 9.20 7.88 -9.80
C ALA A 21 9.36 6.83 -8.70
N CYS A 22 8.28 6.12 -8.33
CA CYS A 22 8.35 4.99 -7.40
C CYS A 22 8.91 3.69 -8.02
N GLY A 23 9.29 3.69 -9.30
CA GLY A 23 9.78 2.53 -10.04
C GLY A 23 8.69 1.64 -10.64
N HIS A 24 7.41 1.94 -10.41
CA HIS A 24 6.31 1.22 -11.04
C HIS A 24 5.94 1.79 -12.41
N ALA A 25 5.47 0.91 -13.29
CA ALA A 25 4.92 1.28 -14.60
C ALA A 25 3.39 1.30 -14.55
N GLN A 26 2.77 2.20 -15.31
CA GLN A 26 1.30 2.29 -15.42
C GLN A 26 0.87 2.53 -16.86
N HIS A 27 -0.01 1.66 -17.38
CA HIS A 27 -0.65 1.88 -18.67
C HIS A 27 -1.47 3.17 -18.68
N VAL A 28 -1.22 3.99 -19.69
CA VAL A 28 -1.93 5.24 -19.93
C VAL A 28 -2.65 5.11 -21.26
N ARG A 29 -3.96 4.83 -21.20
CA ARG A 29 -4.81 4.67 -22.38
C ARG A 29 -5.75 5.87 -22.54
N HIS A 30 -6.18 6.11 -23.77
CA HIS A 30 -7.24 7.04 -24.12
C HIS A 30 -8.36 6.22 -24.78
N ASP A 31 -9.35 5.83 -23.98
CA ASP A 31 -10.47 4.97 -24.38
C ASP A 31 -11.82 5.65 -24.09
N PRO A 32 -12.23 6.70 -24.84
CA PRO A 32 -13.55 7.31 -24.68
C PRO A 32 -14.69 6.30 -24.94
N PRO A 33 -15.82 6.39 -24.20
CA PRO A 33 -16.15 7.38 -23.17
C PRO A 33 -15.57 7.07 -21.77
N TRP A 34 -14.90 5.93 -21.61
CA TRP A 34 -14.50 5.41 -20.29
C TRP A 34 -13.27 6.08 -19.71
N MET A 35 -12.32 6.48 -20.55
CA MET A 35 -11.04 7.04 -20.13
C MET A 35 -10.54 8.12 -21.07
N ILE A 36 -10.71 9.38 -20.68
CA ILE A 36 -10.28 10.52 -21.49
C ILE A 36 -8.89 10.98 -21.04
N ARG A 37 -7.87 10.66 -21.85
CA ARG A 37 -6.49 11.14 -21.68
C ARG A 37 -5.89 11.61 -23.00
N GLU A 38 -6.43 12.68 -23.56
CA GLU A 38 -6.02 13.21 -24.88
C GLU A 38 -4.51 13.44 -25.00
N TRP A 39 -3.85 13.83 -23.90
CA TRP A 39 -2.41 14.03 -23.86
C TRP A 39 -1.59 12.77 -24.22
N VAL A 40 -2.15 11.57 -24.08
CA VAL A 40 -1.46 10.31 -24.44
C VAL A 40 -1.37 10.14 -25.95
N THR A 41 -2.31 10.70 -26.73
CA THR A 41 -2.45 10.40 -28.16
C THR A 41 -1.36 11.05 -29.01
N THR A 42 -0.68 12.07 -28.50
CA THR A 42 0.39 12.80 -29.20
C THR A 42 1.69 12.76 -28.40
N GLU A 43 2.83 12.74 -29.11
CA GLU A 43 4.15 12.82 -28.47
C GLU A 43 4.29 14.12 -27.65
N LYS A 44 3.88 15.26 -28.23
CA LYS A 44 3.90 16.55 -27.54
C LYS A 44 3.13 16.50 -26.20
N GLY A 45 1.93 15.93 -26.20
CA GLY A 45 1.12 15.80 -24.98
C GLY A 45 1.77 14.91 -23.92
N ARG A 46 2.48 13.84 -24.32
CA ARG A 46 3.27 13.02 -23.40
C ARG A 46 4.45 13.80 -22.82
N VAL A 47 5.23 14.47 -23.66
CA VAL A 47 6.38 15.28 -23.22
C VAL A 47 5.94 16.37 -22.23
N GLU A 48 4.83 17.06 -22.50
CA GLU A 48 4.26 18.07 -21.59
C GLU A 48 3.80 17.50 -20.24
N ARG A 49 3.59 16.19 -20.15
CA ARG A 49 3.15 15.50 -18.93
C ARG A 49 4.29 14.95 -18.10
N ILE A 50 5.51 14.88 -18.62
CA ILE A 50 6.69 14.54 -17.82
C ILE A 50 6.81 15.54 -16.65
N GLY A 51 7.13 15.04 -15.45
CA GLY A 51 7.19 15.85 -14.23
C GLY A 51 5.83 16.17 -13.59
N THR A 52 4.71 15.79 -14.22
CA THR A 52 3.39 15.81 -13.56
C THR A 52 3.15 14.52 -12.77
N THR A 53 2.10 14.45 -11.95
CA THR A 53 1.81 13.29 -11.11
C THR A 53 0.68 12.41 -11.66
N LEU A 54 0.81 11.09 -11.49
CA LEU A 54 -0.24 10.09 -11.64
C LEU A 54 -0.42 9.29 -10.35
N SER A 55 -1.65 8.83 -10.07
CA SER A 55 -1.85 7.87 -8.98
C SER A 55 -1.33 6.50 -9.38
N CYS A 56 -0.28 6.03 -8.70
CA CYS A 56 0.25 4.69 -8.84
C CYS A 56 -0.64 3.68 -8.12
N LYS A 57 -1.32 2.82 -8.89
CA LYS A 57 -2.20 1.76 -8.36
C LYS A 57 -1.47 0.75 -7.47
N ARG A 58 -0.28 0.30 -7.87
CA ARG A 58 0.51 -0.66 -7.07
C ARG A 58 0.90 -0.11 -5.70
N CYS A 59 1.30 1.16 -5.62
CA CYS A 59 1.55 1.80 -4.33
C CYS A 59 0.29 1.97 -3.49
N ASP A 60 -0.86 2.24 -4.12
CA ASP A 60 -2.15 2.26 -3.42
C ASP A 60 -2.49 0.89 -2.84
N GLU A 61 -2.45 -0.15 -3.67
CA GLU A 61 -2.74 -1.53 -3.26
C GLU A 61 -1.80 -2.00 -2.14
N LEU A 62 -0.50 -1.70 -2.25
CA LEU A 62 0.47 -2.05 -1.20
C LEU A 62 0.14 -1.34 0.12
N ARG A 63 -0.15 -0.04 0.08
CA ARG A 63 -0.54 0.72 1.28
C ARG A 63 -1.81 0.14 1.88
N ASP A 64 -2.81 -0.15 1.06
CA ASP A 64 -4.11 -0.65 1.53
C ASP A 64 -3.96 -2.05 2.14
N SER A 65 -3.18 -2.94 1.52
CA SER A 65 -2.85 -4.26 2.05
C SER A 65 -2.11 -4.19 3.39
N ALA A 66 -1.09 -3.34 3.49
CA ALA A 66 -0.34 -3.12 4.72
C ALA A 66 -1.24 -2.57 5.83
N THR A 67 -2.04 -1.54 5.53
CA THR A 67 -2.97 -0.92 6.47
C THR A 67 -3.99 -1.93 6.99
N ASN A 68 -4.58 -2.73 6.11
CA ASN A 68 -5.54 -3.76 6.49
C ASN A 68 -4.90 -4.84 7.37
N THR A 69 -3.64 -5.18 7.11
CA THR A 69 -2.89 -6.15 7.91
C THR A 69 -2.59 -5.63 9.30
N LEU A 70 -2.10 -4.40 9.42
CA LEU A 70 -1.85 -3.75 10.70
C LEU A 70 -3.15 -3.61 11.51
N ALA A 71 -4.24 -3.17 10.88
CA ALA A 71 -5.53 -3.03 11.55
C ALA A 71 -6.03 -4.36 12.12
N ARG A 72 -5.81 -5.48 11.41
CA ARG A 72 -6.16 -6.81 11.89
C ARG A 72 -5.32 -7.22 13.10
N GLN A 73 -4.01 -7.00 13.05
CA GLN A 73 -3.08 -7.34 14.13
C GLN A 73 -3.35 -6.52 15.38
N ILE A 74 -3.57 -5.22 15.24
CA ILE A 74 -3.94 -4.32 16.34
C ILE A 74 -5.25 -4.78 16.98
N ARG A 75 -6.31 -5.03 16.17
CA ARG A 75 -7.58 -5.52 16.70
C ARG A 75 -7.43 -6.84 17.46
N ALA A 76 -6.66 -7.77 16.92
CA ALA A 76 -6.41 -9.06 17.58
C ALA A 76 -5.71 -8.88 18.93
N GLU A 77 -4.69 -8.02 19.01
CA GLU A 77 -4.00 -7.74 20.26
C GLU A 77 -4.92 -7.05 21.27
N LEU A 78 -5.67 -6.03 20.83
CA LEU A 78 -6.62 -5.33 21.70
C LEU A 78 -7.63 -6.29 22.33
N LEU A 79 -8.25 -7.15 21.53
CA LEU A 79 -9.22 -8.15 22.01
C LEU A 79 -8.58 -9.12 23.00
N LYS A 80 -7.42 -9.67 22.64
CA LYS A 80 -6.67 -10.60 23.50
C LYS A 80 -6.36 -9.99 24.87
N GLN A 81 -5.90 -8.74 24.89
CA GLN A 81 -5.54 -8.05 26.13
C GLN A 81 -6.76 -7.69 26.97
N TYR A 82 -7.85 -7.28 26.31
CA TYR A 82 -9.13 -7.03 26.97
C TYR A 82 -9.70 -8.28 27.66
N GLU A 83 -9.68 -9.43 26.96
CA GLU A 83 -10.13 -10.72 27.50
C GLU A 83 -9.25 -11.17 28.67
N SER A 84 -7.92 -11.09 28.52
CA SER A 84 -6.95 -11.44 29.58
C SER A 84 -7.12 -10.56 30.84
N ALA A 85 -7.33 -9.26 30.66
CA ALA A 85 -7.63 -8.33 31.75
C ALA A 85 -8.93 -8.69 32.47
N GLY A 86 -9.90 -9.28 31.76
CA GLY A 86 -11.14 -9.74 32.35
C GLY A 86 -10.99 -10.91 33.31
N ILE A 87 -10.01 -11.79 33.08
CA ILE A 87 -9.64 -12.85 34.02
C ILE A 87 -9.13 -12.26 35.34
N SER A 88 -8.52 -11.07 35.29
CA SER A 88 -7.98 -10.37 36.47
C SER A 88 -9.07 -9.63 37.29
N GLY A 89 -10.34 -9.74 36.94
CA GLY A 89 -11.46 -9.14 37.68
C GLY A 89 -11.63 -7.63 37.47
N LEU A 90 -10.92 -7.03 36.53
CA LEU A 90 -11.04 -5.60 36.21
C LEU A 90 -12.45 -5.27 35.67
N CYS A 91 -12.94 -4.06 35.95
CA CYS A 91 -14.14 -3.50 35.31
C CYS A 91 -13.89 -3.21 33.82
N HIS A 92 -14.94 -2.86 33.08
CA HIS A 92 -14.85 -2.65 31.63
C HIS A 92 -13.87 -1.51 31.27
N GLU A 93 -13.87 -0.42 32.04
CA GLU A 93 -12.96 0.72 31.88
C GLU A 93 -11.51 0.29 32.12
N GLY A 94 -11.24 -0.42 33.21
CA GLY A 94 -9.90 -0.92 33.53
C GLY A 94 -9.37 -1.92 32.49
N ARG A 95 -10.23 -2.79 31.93
CA ARG A 95 -9.85 -3.69 30.83
C ARG A 95 -9.52 -2.91 29.56
N PHE A 96 -10.29 -1.86 29.26
CA PHE A 96 -10.05 -1.02 28.10
C PHE A 96 -8.71 -0.28 28.22
N GLU A 97 -8.40 0.28 29.40
CA GLU A 97 -7.11 0.93 29.67
C GLU A 97 -5.93 -0.04 29.47
N VAL A 98 -6.01 -1.27 29.99
CA VAL A 98 -4.98 -2.30 29.80
C VAL A 98 -4.83 -2.65 28.32
N SER A 99 -5.95 -2.88 27.62
CA SER A 99 -5.97 -3.23 26.19
C SER A 99 -5.31 -2.16 25.33
N VAL A 100 -5.69 -0.89 25.50
CA VAL A 100 -5.11 0.22 24.72
C VAL A 100 -3.63 0.43 25.08
N SER A 101 -3.26 0.29 26.36
CA SER A 101 -1.87 0.41 26.81
C SER A 101 -0.95 -0.66 26.23
N ALA A 102 -1.49 -1.80 25.80
CA ALA A 102 -0.72 -2.85 25.13
C ALA A 102 -0.24 -2.44 23.72
N ILE A 103 -0.89 -1.46 23.08
CA ILE A 103 -0.44 -0.88 21.81
C ILE A 103 0.62 0.18 22.10
N ASN A 104 1.80 -0.28 22.51
CA ASN A 104 2.96 0.56 22.80
C ASN A 104 4.00 0.53 21.67
N VAL A 105 5.07 1.33 21.81
CA VAL A 105 6.14 1.43 20.79
C VAL A 105 6.75 0.06 20.45
N HIS A 106 6.94 -0.80 21.44
CA HIS A 106 7.53 -2.12 21.23
C HIS A 106 6.60 -3.07 20.46
N PHE A 107 5.29 -2.98 20.72
CA PHE A 107 4.29 -3.70 19.92
C PHE A 107 4.33 -3.23 18.45
N ILE A 108 4.38 -1.91 18.22
CA ILE A 108 4.44 -1.34 16.86
C ILE A 108 5.74 -1.75 16.15
N GLU A 109 6.89 -1.70 16.82
CA GLU A 109 8.18 -2.17 16.27
C GLU A 109 8.11 -3.63 15.82
N ARG A 110 7.43 -4.49 16.60
CA ARG A 110 7.22 -5.90 16.24
C ARG A 110 6.31 -6.10 15.02
N LEU A 111 5.34 -5.20 14.80
CA LEU A 111 4.48 -5.26 13.61
C LEU A 111 5.21 -4.79 12.34
N LEU A 112 6.14 -3.84 12.49
CA LEU A 112 6.88 -3.24 11.38
C LEU A 112 8.16 -4.00 11.03
N THR A 113 8.61 -4.92 11.89
CA THR A 113 9.76 -5.77 11.60
C THR A 113 9.35 -6.84 10.58
N PRO A 114 10.01 -6.91 9.41
CA PRO A 114 9.70 -7.94 8.43
C PRO A 114 10.03 -9.31 9.03
N VAL A 115 9.03 -10.19 9.08
CA VAL A 115 9.27 -11.62 9.24
C VAL A 115 9.90 -12.07 7.94
N PHE A 116 11.22 -12.23 7.92
CA PHE A 116 11.89 -12.93 6.83
C PHE A 116 11.40 -14.36 6.82
N SER A 117 10.33 -14.64 6.09
CA SER A 117 10.00 -16.00 5.68
C SER A 117 11.08 -16.44 4.72
N SER A 118 12.01 -17.26 5.20
CA SER A 118 12.93 -18.02 4.36
C SER A 118 12.10 -18.97 3.48
N SER A 119 11.62 -18.47 2.34
CA SER A 119 11.28 -19.33 1.20
C SER A 119 12.59 -19.91 0.69
N GLY A 120 12.76 -21.21 0.91
CA GLY A 120 13.94 -21.98 0.58
C GLY A 120 14.36 -21.87 -0.88
N GLU A 121 15.65 -22.06 -1.07
CA GLU A 121 16.29 -22.38 -2.33
C GLU A 121 15.59 -23.58 -2.99
N ASP A 122 14.92 -23.36 -4.12
CA ASP A 122 14.71 -24.40 -5.12
C ASP A 122 15.47 -23.96 -6.38
N ALA A 123 16.79 -24.16 -6.33
CA ALA A 123 17.61 -24.29 -7.53
C ALA A 123 17.60 -25.78 -7.92
N GLY A 124 16.83 -26.10 -8.96
CA GLY A 124 16.79 -27.39 -9.64
C GLY A 124 16.63 -27.17 -11.13
#